data_AF-A0A0D7BLR4-F1
#
_entry.id   AF-A0A0D7BLR4-F1
#
_cell.length_a   1.000
_cell.length_b   1.000
_cell.length_c   1.000
_cell.angle_alpha   90.00
_cell.angle_beta   90.00
_cell.angle_gamma   90.00
#
_symmetry.space_group_name_H-M   'P 1'
#
loop_
_entity.id
_entity.type
_entity.pdbx_description
1 polymer ?
#
loop_
_entity_poly.entity_id
_entity_poly.type
_entity_poly.pdbx_seq_one_letter_code
_entity_poly.pdbx_strand_id
1 'polypeptide(L)'
;MPPKKNKSAKPSKNTADADTKHTAGKRKRSDNNDLVLCHQKDSAKKPRLEEEIFFRLLEIPTDILYEICSHLHPLSLLHLSRTCKTIRTILMSEASRYAWRSSFESILLDGIREVRNDLCEPRLATLLFENRCDGCQKPRRGAAMPEFMLRVNMCQPCLENSPEFLKMDDVYEVTRKVAPDYSTSRLSCIEGVTPHGADKGAYCYRVYDRASFIEMLEETKDLTDDEFKTWFAAERENFVLFKDECKQLWEFKAYMDDEAKQENAHRKADIGAQRLKDIVTRFTDAGYVIDRPEDSRYKDFWDDVFYSGSSRRGDSAFDCKRLAMRQVPLTDKEWNKGDILSSLIDSGWIVEGEKLRNLREKKERTKQRAKGARADKRRMKA
;
A
#
# COMPACT_ATOMS: atom_id res chain seq x y z
N MET A 1 -14.69 10.07 -12.33
CA MET A 1 -15.69 10.68 -13.22
C MET A 1 -15.11 10.69 -14.62
N PRO A 2 -15.68 9.94 -15.57
CA PRO A 2 -15.41 10.11 -17.00
C PRO A 2 -15.89 11.50 -17.48
N PRO A 3 -15.45 12.02 -18.64
CA PRO A 3 -15.59 13.42 -18.97
C PRO A 3 -17.00 13.73 -19.45
N LYS A 4 -17.57 14.82 -18.92
CA LYS A 4 -18.70 15.51 -19.54
C LYS A 4 -18.25 16.06 -20.90
N LYS A 5 -19.03 15.80 -21.96
CA LYS A 5 -18.75 16.33 -23.30
C LYS A 5 -18.88 17.87 -23.28
N ASN A 6 -17.77 18.59 -23.52
CA ASN A 6 -17.82 20.03 -23.74
C ASN A 6 -18.30 20.32 -25.17
N LYS A 7 -19.51 20.88 -25.32
CA LYS A 7 -20.00 21.42 -26.59
C LYS A 7 -19.24 22.71 -26.93
N SER A 8 -18.68 22.77 -28.14
CA SER A 8 -18.01 23.95 -28.71
C SER A 8 -18.97 24.86 -29.46
N ALA A 9 -19.01 26.16 -29.11
CA ALA A 9 -19.07 27.31 -30.05
C ALA A 9 -18.96 28.68 -29.32
N LYS A 10 -18.06 29.55 -29.80
CA LYS A 10 -17.87 30.99 -29.51
C LYS A 10 -18.66 31.85 -30.54
N PRO A 11 -18.67 33.21 -30.53
CA PRO A 11 -18.49 34.21 -29.46
C PRO A 11 -19.54 35.38 -29.48
N SER A 12 -19.66 36.19 -28.42
CA SER A 12 -19.43 37.66 -28.46
C SER A 12 -19.98 38.49 -27.26
N LYS A 13 -19.11 39.43 -26.86
CA LYS A 13 -19.28 40.80 -26.31
C LYS A 13 -19.96 41.09 -24.95
N ASN A 14 -19.08 41.42 -24.01
CA ASN A 14 -19.11 42.42 -22.94
C ASN A 14 -20.27 43.44 -22.93
N THR A 15 -20.84 43.65 -21.74
CA THR A 15 -20.90 44.96 -21.05
C THR A 15 -20.92 44.75 -19.53
N ALA A 16 -20.38 45.74 -18.80
CA ALA A 16 -19.94 45.68 -17.41
C ALA A 16 -20.99 46.16 -16.38
N ASP A 17 -20.76 45.70 -15.14
CA ASP A 17 -20.96 46.32 -13.80
C ASP A 17 -22.28 47.01 -13.42
N ALA A 18 -22.94 46.58 -12.34
CA ALA A 18 -22.57 46.94 -10.95
C ALA A 18 -23.63 46.47 -9.91
N ASP A 19 -23.12 45.82 -8.87
CA ASP A 19 -23.48 45.79 -7.43
C ASP A 19 -24.93 45.63 -6.92
N THR A 20 -25.12 44.56 -6.12
CA THR A 20 -25.99 44.57 -4.93
C THR A 20 -25.42 43.60 -3.88
N LYS A 21 -24.97 44.11 -2.72
CA LYS A 21 -24.57 43.29 -1.56
C LYS A 21 -25.54 43.49 -0.39
N HIS A 22 -26.19 42.40 0.00
CA HIS A 22 -26.96 42.27 1.23
C HIS A 22 -26.08 41.83 2.42
N THR A 23 -26.49 42.32 3.58
CA THR A 23 -25.92 42.24 4.93
C THR A 23 -26.02 40.86 5.59
N ALA A 24 -24.99 40.53 6.37
CA ALA A 24 -24.91 39.36 7.24
C ALA A 24 -25.57 39.58 8.63
N GLY A 25 -26.17 38.53 9.18
CA GLY A 25 -26.76 38.52 10.53
C GLY A 25 -26.87 37.12 11.16
N LYS A 26 -25.87 36.80 12.00
CA LYS A 26 -25.79 35.89 13.18
C LYS A 26 -26.88 34.81 13.41
N ARG A 27 -26.41 33.63 13.84
CA ARG A 27 -26.94 32.93 15.04
C ARG A 27 -25.92 31.97 15.68
N LYS A 28 -25.99 31.91 17.01
CA LYS A 28 -25.10 31.32 18.02
C LYS A 28 -25.72 30.04 18.60
N ARG A 29 -24.93 28.99 18.89
CA ARG A 29 -25.23 27.87 19.82
C ARG A 29 -23.88 27.41 20.40
N SER A 30 -23.56 27.64 21.68
CA SER A 30 -24.03 27.02 22.93
C SER A 30 -23.44 25.63 23.14
N ASP A 31 -22.39 25.58 23.96
CA ASP A 31 -21.79 24.39 24.55
C ASP A 31 -22.74 23.67 25.50
N ASN A 32 -22.61 22.35 25.61
CA ASN A 32 -22.57 21.72 26.92
C ASN A 32 -21.81 20.38 26.91
N ASN A 33 -21.25 20.14 28.09
CA ASN A 33 -20.19 19.23 28.49
C ASN A 33 -20.64 17.76 28.58
N ASP A 34 -19.68 16.83 28.42
CA ASP A 34 -19.45 15.67 29.31
C ASP A 34 -18.60 14.61 28.60
N LEU A 35 -17.27 14.68 28.79
CA LEU A 35 -16.34 13.59 28.49
C LEU A 35 -15.57 13.20 29.74
N VAL A 36 -15.75 11.92 30.08
CA VAL A 36 -15.08 11.18 31.15
C VAL A 36 -13.57 11.21 30.96
N LEU A 37 -12.86 11.65 32.00
CA LEU A 37 -11.41 11.64 32.13
C LEU A 37 -10.87 10.21 32.24
N CYS A 38 -10.00 9.81 31.32
CA CYS A 38 -8.99 8.79 31.55
C CYS A 38 -7.59 9.40 31.42
N HIS A 39 -6.94 9.56 32.58
CA HIS A 39 -5.56 9.97 32.74
C HIS A 39 -4.60 9.05 31.97
N GLN A 40 -3.76 9.63 31.10
CA GLN A 40 -2.44 9.10 30.81
C GLN A 40 -1.40 10.21 30.98
N LYS A 41 -0.35 9.86 31.73
CA LYS A 41 0.75 10.70 32.16
C LYS A 41 1.71 11.02 31.00
N ASP A 42 2.05 12.31 30.96
CA ASP A 42 3.36 12.91 30.68
C ASP A 42 4.03 12.67 29.33
N SER A 43 3.83 13.68 28.49
CA SER A 43 4.47 14.03 27.23
C SER A 43 6.00 14.14 27.32
N ALA A 44 6.70 13.41 26.43
CA ALA A 44 8.02 13.82 25.98
C ALA A 44 7.87 15.04 25.05
N LYS A 45 8.41 16.19 25.46
CA LYS A 45 8.40 17.43 24.66
C LYS A 45 9.30 17.29 23.42
N LYS A 46 8.68 17.07 22.25
CA LYS A 46 9.18 17.52 20.94
C LYS A 46 7.99 17.93 20.08
N PRO A 47 7.73 19.25 19.93
CA PRO A 47 7.08 19.70 18.68
C PRO A 47 7.60 21.03 18.09
N ARG A 48 8.55 21.76 18.70
CA ARG A 48 8.90 23.12 18.20
C ARG A 48 9.65 23.15 16.85
N LEU A 49 10.52 22.18 16.59
CA LEU A 49 11.36 22.21 15.38
C LEU A 49 10.60 21.79 14.10
N GLU A 50 9.67 20.82 14.22
CA GLU A 50 8.87 20.33 13.09
C GLU A 50 7.84 21.37 12.64
N GLU A 51 7.22 22.09 13.59
CA GLU A 51 6.31 23.19 13.27
C GLU A 51 7.05 24.34 12.55
N GLU A 52 8.21 24.77 13.06
CA GLU A 52 8.99 25.86 12.45
C GLU A 52 9.47 25.56 11.02
N ILE A 53 9.88 24.32 10.72
CA ILE A 53 10.31 23.92 9.38
C ILE A 53 9.11 23.87 8.42
N PHE A 54 7.96 23.39 8.89
CA PHE A 54 6.74 23.31 8.09
C PHE A 54 6.22 24.71 7.69
N PHE A 55 6.26 25.68 8.60
CA PHE A 55 5.88 27.06 8.29
C PHE A 55 6.80 27.69 7.24
N ARG A 56 8.11 27.43 7.30
CA ARG A 56 9.07 27.94 6.29
C ARG A 56 8.83 27.39 4.89
N LEU A 57 8.33 26.15 4.75
CA LEU A 57 7.97 25.59 3.44
C LEU A 57 6.77 26.31 2.82
N LEU A 58 5.87 26.87 3.62
CA LEU A 58 4.72 27.63 3.14
C LEU A 58 5.05 29.11 2.84
N GLU A 59 6.23 29.58 3.23
CA GLU A 59 6.72 30.94 3.00
C GLU A 59 7.44 31.08 1.65
N ILE A 60 7.81 29.98 0.99
CA ILE A 60 8.47 30.03 -0.32
C ILE A 60 7.46 30.33 -1.45
N PRO A 61 7.90 30.96 -2.55
CA PRO A 61 7.08 31.11 -3.75
C PRO A 61 6.53 29.78 -4.25
N THR A 62 5.28 29.79 -4.71
CA THR A 62 4.58 28.58 -5.14
C THR A 62 5.29 27.88 -6.30
N ASP A 63 5.96 28.63 -7.18
CA ASP A 63 6.74 28.05 -8.29
C ASP A 63 7.90 27.18 -7.80
N ILE A 64 8.61 27.61 -6.74
CA ILE A 64 9.69 26.82 -6.12
C ILE A 64 9.10 25.59 -5.42
N LEU A 65 7.94 25.75 -4.77
CA LEU A 65 7.23 24.61 -4.18
C LEU A 65 6.82 23.59 -5.25
N TYR A 66 6.35 24.03 -6.41
CA TYR A 66 6.01 23.15 -7.53
C TYR A 66 7.25 22.46 -8.10
N GLU A 67 8.37 23.16 -8.22
CA GLU A 67 9.64 22.56 -8.65
C GLU A 67 10.10 21.49 -7.66
N ILE A 68 10.07 21.76 -6.35
CA ILE A 68 10.41 20.73 -5.35
C ILE A 68 9.47 19.52 -5.47
N CYS A 69 8.17 19.79 -5.65
CA CYS A 69 7.15 18.75 -5.76
C CYS A 69 7.26 17.93 -7.05
N SER A 70 7.81 18.47 -8.14
CA SER A 70 7.96 17.79 -9.42
C SER A 70 8.95 16.62 -9.34
N HIS A 71 9.92 16.70 -8.41
CA HIS A 71 10.90 15.64 -8.15
C HIS A 71 10.41 14.57 -7.18
N LEU A 72 9.23 14.73 -6.56
CA LEU A 72 8.70 13.76 -5.62
C LEU A 72 8.00 12.61 -6.33
N HIS A 73 8.03 11.42 -5.73
CA HIS A 73 7.16 10.32 -6.16
C HIS A 73 5.67 10.73 -6.04
N PRO A 74 4.78 10.40 -7.00
CA PRO A 74 3.37 10.81 -6.98
C PRO A 74 2.62 10.39 -5.70
N LEU A 75 2.94 9.23 -5.12
CA LEU A 75 2.41 8.82 -3.82
C LEU A 75 2.81 9.77 -2.68
N SER A 76 4.08 10.18 -2.65
CA SER A 76 4.58 11.13 -1.65
C SER A 76 3.92 12.49 -1.83
N LEU A 77 3.72 12.93 -3.07
CA LEU A 77 3.00 14.17 -3.38
C LEU A 77 1.53 14.10 -2.94
N LEU A 78 0.88 12.95 -3.14
CA LEU A 78 -0.47 12.68 -2.66
C LEU A 78 -0.54 12.72 -1.13
N HIS A 79 0.41 12.12 -0.43
CA HIS A 79 0.47 12.17 1.04
C HIS A 79 0.75 13.59 1.54
N LEU A 80 1.67 14.32 0.90
CA LEU A 80 1.96 15.72 1.19
C LEU A 80 0.70 16.60 1.06
N SER A 81 -0.10 16.39 0.00
CA SER A 81 -1.38 17.09 -0.18
C SER A 81 -2.42 16.83 0.93
N ARG A 82 -2.20 15.84 1.80
CA ARG A 82 -3.11 15.46 2.89
C ARG A 82 -2.60 15.88 4.26
N THR A 83 -1.38 16.39 4.39
CA THR A 83 -0.82 16.81 5.68
C THR A 83 -1.34 18.17 6.14
N CYS A 84 -1.62 19.09 5.20
CA CYS A 84 -2.03 20.46 5.51
C CYS A 84 -3.06 20.99 4.50
N LYS A 85 -4.03 21.77 5.01
CA LYS A 85 -5.08 22.39 4.19
C LYS A 85 -4.51 23.34 3.13
N THR A 86 -3.49 24.13 3.47
CA THR A 86 -2.85 25.07 2.52
C THR A 86 -2.15 24.32 1.40
N ILE A 87 -1.34 23.33 1.74
CA ILE A 87 -0.66 22.46 0.75
C ILE A 87 -1.69 21.75 -0.12
N ARG A 88 -2.77 21.24 0.47
CA ARG A 88 -3.87 20.62 -0.27
C ARG A 88 -4.42 21.56 -1.33
N THR A 89 -4.74 22.80 -0.96
CA THR A 89 -5.27 23.81 -1.89
C THR A 89 -4.29 24.09 -3.03
N ILE A 90 -3.00 24.21 -2.71
CA ILE A 90 -1.95 24.46 -3.70
C ILE A 90 -1.79 23.28 -4.66
N LEU A 91 -1.64 22.06 -4.14
CA LEU A 91 -1.36 20.85 -4.92
C LEU A 91 -2.59 20.23 -5.60
N MET A 92 -3.80 20.67 -5.26
CA MET A 92 -5.02 20.24 -5.95
C MET A 92 -5.52 21.29 -6.96
N SER A 93 -4.77 22.40 -7.13
CA SER A 93 -5.08 23.44 -8.10
C SER A 93 -4.58 23.09 -9.49
N GLU A 94 -5.20 23.68 -10.51
CA GLU A 94 -4.77 23.51 -11.91
C GLU A 94 -3.35 24.01 -12.16
N ALA A 95 -2.89 25.01 -11.41
CA ALA A 95 -1.52 25.53 -11.49
C ALA A 95 -0.46 24.47 -11.12
N SER A 96 -0.81 23.51 -10.26
CA SER A 96 0.10 22.43 -9.84
C SER A 96 0.21 21.27 -10.83
N ARG A 97 -0.54 21.29 -11.95
CA ARG A 97 -0.56 20.16 -12.91
C ARG A 97 0.81 19.83 -13.46
N TYR A 98 1.65 20.84 -13.69
CA TYR A 98 3.03 20.63 -14.13
C TYR A 98 3.80 19.75 -13.13
N ALA A 99 3.78 20.10 -11.85
CA ALA A 99 4.46 19.34 -10.81
C ALA A 99 3.98 17.89 -10.75
N TRP A 100 2.68 17.64 -10.87
CA TRP A 100 2.16 16.28 -10.94
C TRP A 100 2.62 15.54 -12.19
N ARG A 101 2.52 16.14 -13.37
CA ARG A 101 2.94 15.48 -14.62
C ARG A 101 4.43 15.14 -14.60
N SER A 102 5.27 16.05 -14.11
CA SER A 102 6.70 15.79 -13.94
C SER A 102 6.99 14.75 -12.86
N SER A 103 6.19 14.68 -11.78
CA SER A 103 6.32 13.57 -10.81
C SER A 103 6.08 12.21 -11.46
N PHE A 104 5.16 12.14 -12.42
CA PHE A 104 4.88 10.93 -13.19
C PHE A 104 5.89 10.67 -14.30
N GLU A 105 6.57 11.70 -14.83
CA GLU A 105 7.60 11.54 -15.88
C GLU A 105 8.73 10.60 -15.47
N SER A 106 9.05 10.55 -14.18
CA SER A 106 10.09 9.70 -13.63
C SER A 106 9.71 8.21 -13.51
N ILE A 107 8.43 7.85 -13.71
CA ILE A 107 7.89 6.52 -13.37
C ILE A 107 7.04 5.91 -14.50
N LEU A 108 6.24 6.72 -15.18
CA LEU A 108 5.37 6.24 -16.25
C LEU A 108 6.18 6.01 -17.53
N LEU A 109 6.02 4.83 -18.12
CA LEU A 109 6.51 4.55 -19.48
C LEU A 109 5.81 5.50 -20.48
N ASP A 110 6.52 5.86 -21.55
CA ASP A 110 6.10 6.88 -22.52
C ASP A 110 4.70 6.66 -23.14
N GLY A 111 4.15 5.44 -23.10
CA GLY A 111 2.79 5.13 -23.54
C GLY A 111 1.66 5.54 -22.59
N ILE A 112 1.90 5.65 -21.28
CA ILE A 112 0.85 6.01 -20.30
C ILE A 112 0.64 7.54 -20.26
N ARG A 113 1.55 8.33 -20.86
CA ARG A 113 1.54 9.80 -20.78
C ARG A 113 0.29 10.44 -21.41
N GLU A 114 -0.40 9.72 -22.28
CA GLU A 114 -1.65 10.14 -22.91
C GLU A 114 -2.89 9.72 -22.09
N VAL A 115 -2.80 9.76 -20.76
CA VAL A 115 -3.99 9.59 -19.90
C VAL A 115 -5.06 10.59 -20.36
N ARG A 116 -6.25 10.07 -20.68
CA ARG A 116 -7.36 10.89 -21.14
C ARG A 116 -7.64 12.05 -20.17
N ASN A 117 -8.09 13.18 -20.72
CA ASN A 117 -8.33 14.42 -19.99
C ASN A 117 -9.36 14.31 -18.85
N ASP A 118 -10.09 13.19 -18.74
CA ASP A 118 -11.05 12.92 -17.67
C ASP A 118 -10.41 12.51 -16.35
N LEU A 119 -9.16 12.05 -16.38
CA LEU A 119 -8.45 11.59 -15.19
C LEU A 119 -7.39 12.61 -14.79
N CYS A 120 -7.67 13.38 -13.74
CA CYS A 120 -6.67 14.28 -13.17
C CYS A 120 -5.54 13.51 -12.48
N GLU A 121 -4.36 14.12 -12.46
CA GLU A 121 -3.12 13.50 -12.01
C GLU A 121 -3.15 13.06 -10.52
N PRO A 122 -3.74 13.83 -9.57
CA PRO A 122 -3.90 13.35 -8.18
C PRO A 122 -4.79 12.12 -8.07
N ARG A 123 -5.80 12.00 -8.95
CA ARG A 123 -6.69 10.84 -9.00
C ARG A 123 -5.98 9.63 -9.57
N LEU A 124 -5.19 9.81 -10.63
CA LEU A 124 -4.30 8.78 -11.17
C LEU A 124 -3.34 8.26 -10.09
N ALA A 125 -2.72 9.16 -9.31
CA ALA A 125 -1.81 8.78 -8.21
C ALA A 125 -2.53 7.94 -7.15
N THR A 126 -3.78 8.29 -6.84
CA THR A 126 -4.63 7.51 -5.92
C THR A 126 -4.94 6.12 -6.47
N LEU A 127 -5.21 5.99 -7.77
CA LEU A 127 -5.50 4.68 -8.37
C LEU A 127 -4.24 3.80 -8.39
N LEU A 128 -3.10 4.32 -8.80
CA LEU A 128 -1.89 3.53 -8.98
C LEU A 128 -1.24 3.12 -7.65
N PHE A 129 -1.14 4.07 -6.71
CA PHE A 129 -0.24 3.93 -5.56
C PHE A 129 -0.94 3.88 -4.19
N GLU A 130 -2.18 4.36 -4.06
CA GLU A 130 -2.87 4.36 -2.78
C GLU A 130 -3.55 3.01 -2.51
N ASN A 131 -3.47 2.53 -1.26
CA ASN A 131 -4.09 1.28 -0.85
C ASN A 131 -5.34 1.49 0.04
N ARG A 132 -5.85 2.72 0.13
CA ARG A 132 -7.04 3.05 0.91
C ARG A 132 -8.27 3.14 0.04
N CYS A 133 -9.37 2.60 0.55
CA CYS A 133 -10.67 2.69 -0.11
C CYS A 133 -11.15 4.15 -0.17
N ASP A 134 -11.60 4.64 -1.32
CA ASP A 134 -12.13 6.00 -1.48
C ASP A 134 -13.33 6.29 -0.55
N GLY A 135 -14.25 5.32 -0.41
CA GLY A 135 -15.42 5.46 0.47
C GLY A 135 -15.07 5.37 1.97
N CYS A 136 -14.62 4.19 2.43
CA CYS A 136 -14.42 3.96 3.87
C CYS A 136 -13.04 4.31 4.42
N GLN A 137 -12.07 4.69 3.57
CA GLN A 137 -10.68 5.06 3.95
C GLN A 137 -9.86 3.96 4.65
N LYS A 138 -10.43 2.76 4.80
CA LYS A 138 -9.73 1.58 5.31
C LYS A 138 -8.77 1.03 4.26
N PRO A 139 -7.63 0.45 4.67
CA PRO A 139 -6.76 -0.28 3.76
C PRO A 139 -7.54 -1.39 3.05
N ARG A 140 -7.37 -1.53 1.74
CA ARG A 140 -7.95 -2.64 0.99
C ARG A 140 -7.18 -3.92 1.31
N ARG A 141 -7.91 -5.03 1.38
CA ARG A 141 -7.31 -6.34 1.67
C ARG A 141 -6.72 -6.91 0.37
N GLY A 142 -5.46 -7.34 0.44
CA GLY A 142 -4.74 -7.97 -0.67
C GLY A 142 -4.31 -6.98 -1.76
N ALA A 143 -3.67 -7.50 -2.80
CA ALA A 143 -3.30 -6.77 -4.01
C ALA A 143 -4.51 -6.54 -4.94
N ALA A 144 -5.66 -6.14 -4.36
CA ALA A 144 -6.86 -5.91 -5.13
C ALA A 144 -6.63 -4.75 -6.09
N MET A 145 -6.92 -4.94 -7.37
CA MET A 145 -6.75 -3.88 -8.36
C MET A 145 -7.83 -2.79 -8.19
N PRO A 146 -7.51 -1.52 -8.44
CA PRO A 146 -8.52 -0.47 -8.58
C PRO A 146 -9.47 -0.78 -9.73
N GLU A 147 -10.67 -0.21 -9.67
CA GLU A 147 -11.64 -0.25 -10.78
C GLU A 147 -11.28 0.87 -11.76
N PHE A 148 -10.34 0.60 -12.68
CA PHE A 148 -9.85 1.62 -13.62
C PHE A 148 -10.95 2.16 -14.54
N MET A 149 -11.86 1.32 -15.02
CA MET A 149 -12.99 1.77 -15.86
C MET A 149 -13.95 2.71 -15.12
N LEU A 150 -14.11 2.53 -13.81
CA LEU A 150 -14.92 3.43 -12.98
C LEU A 150 -14.07 4.60 -12.42
N ARG A 151 -12.75 4.59 -12.68
CA ARG A 151 -11.77 5.51 -12.11
C ARG A 151 -11.87 5.57 -10.59
N VAL A 152 -12.10 4.42 -9.91
CA VAL A 152 -12.21 4.34 -8.45
C VAL A 152 -11.34 3.29 -7.76
N ASN A 153 -10.93 3.63 -6.54
CA ASN A 153 -10.18 2.78 -5.63
C ASN A 153 -11.07 2.36 -4.45
N MET A 154 -12.19 1.68 -4.72
CA MET A 154 -13.16 1.31 -3.67
C MET A 154 -13.05 -0.17 -3.27
N CYS A 155 -13.38 -0.48 -2.02
CA CYS A 155 -13.69 -1.86 -1.63
C CYS A 155 -15.09 -2.22 -2.15
N GLN A 156 -15.34 -3.51 -2.34
CA GLN A 156 -16.61 -4.00 -2.88
C GLN A 156 -17.85 -3.50 -2.11
N PRO A 157 -17.88 -3.52 -0.75
CA PRO A 157 -19.02 -2.96 -0.02
C PRO A 157 -19.24 -1.46 -0.26
N CYS A 158 -18.18 -0.67 -0.43
CA CYS A 158 -18.34 0.76 -0.75
C CYS A 158 -18.84 0.96 -2.17
N LEU A 159 -18.39 0.13 -3.11
CA LEU A 159 -18.80 0.20 -4.51
C LEU A 159 -20.30 -0.14 -4.65
N GLU A 160 -20.74 -1.23 -4.04
CA GLU A 160 -22.13 -1.72 -4.12
C GLU A 160 -23.16 -0.84 -3.38
N ASN A 161 -22.71 -0.08 -2.37
CA ASN A 161 -23.57 0.83 -1.61
C ASN A 161 -23.47 2.28 -2.09
N SER A 162 -22.62 2.58 -3.07
CA SER A 162 -22.48 3.95 -3.58
C SER A 162 -23.65 4.29 -4.51
N PRO A 163 -24.28 5.46 -4.35
CA PRO A 163 -25.31 5.94 -5.28
C PRO A 163 -24.71 6.38 -6.63
N GLU A 164 -23.39 6.49 -6.74
CA GLU A 164 -22.69 6.85 -7.98
C GLU A 164 -22.65 5.70 -8.99
N PHE A 165 -22.90 4.47 -8.53
CA PHE A 165 -22.87 3.28 -9.38
C PHE A 165 -24.24 2.64 -9.48
N LEU A 166 -24.61 2.28 -10.71
CA LEU A 166 -25.87 1.65 -11.04
C LEU A 166 -25.69 0.14 -11.06
N LYS A 167 -26.51 -0.59 -10.32
CA LYS A 167 -26.54 -2.06 -10.38
C LYS A 167 -27.34 -2.52 -11.59
N MET A 168 -27.00 -3.69 -12.11
CA MET A 168 -27.75 -4.34 -13.18
C MET A 168 -29.26 -4.38 -12.92
N ASP A 169 -29.67 -4.74 -11.70
CA ASP A 169 -31.09 -4.86 -11.34
C ASP A 169 -31.85 -3.53 -11.43
N ASP A 170 -31.15 -2.41 -11.30
CA ASP A 170 -31.73 -1.05 -11.32
C ASP A 170 -31.75 -0.43 -12.73
N VAL A 171 -31.08 -1.05 -13.72
CA VAL A 171 -30.93 -0.54 -15.10
C VAL A 171 -32.29 -0.25 -15.73
N TYR A 172 -33.21 -1.22 -15.66
CA TYR A 172 -34.54 -1.09 -16.25
C TYR A 172 -35.39 -0.03 -15.56
N GLU A 173 -35.29 0.09 -14.23
CA GLU A 173 -36.05 1.09 -13.47
C GLU A 173 -35.57 2.51 -13.80
N VAL A 174 -34.24 2.72 -13.85
CA VAL A 174 -33.66 4.01 -14.22
C VAL A 174 -34.00 4.37 -15.66
N THR A 175 -33.87 3.42 -16.58
CA THR A 175 -34.22 3.62 -17.99
C THR A 175 -35.66 4.07 -18.13
N ARG A 176 -36.60 3.38 -17.49
CA ARG A 176 -38.04 3.74 -17.53
C ARG A 176 -38.32 5.14 -17.00
N LYS A 177 -37.55 5.61 -16.00
CA LYS A 177 -37.70 6.96 -15.43
C LYS A 177 -37.15 8.05 -16.36
N VAL A 178 -36.05 7.78 -17.06
CA VAL A 178 -35.37 8.76 -17.92
C VAL A 178 -35.97 8.78 -19.34
N ALA A 179 -36.25 7.61 -19.89
CA ALA A 179 -36.80 7.39 -21.22
C ALA A 179 -37.79 6.19 -21.20
N PRO A 180 -39.08 6.44 -20.92
CA PRO A 180 -40.08 5.37 -20.77
C PRO A 180 -40.23 4.45 -21.99
N ASP A 181 -40.09 5.00 -23.19
CA ASP A 181 -40.28 4.30 -24.47
C ASP A 181 -38.95 3.86 -25.11
N TYR A 182 -37.89 3.74 -24.30
CA TYR A 182 -36.57 3.41 -24.80
C TYR A 182 -36.48 1.96 -25.29
N SER A 183 -35.97 1.77 -26.51
CA SER A 183 -35.85 0.45 -27.12
C SER A 183 -34.92 -0.48 -26.33
N THR A 184 -35.38 -1.70 -26.05
CA THR A 184 -34.59 -2.74 -25.37
C THR A 184 -33.30 -3.09 -26.11
N SER A 185 -33.32 -3.12 -27.45
CA SER A 185 -32.11 -3.42 -28.24
C SER A 185 -31.07 -2.32 -28.11
N ARG A 186 -31.50 -1.05 -28.07
CA ARG A 186 -30.62 0.10 -27.85
C ARG A 186 -30.09 0.14 -26.42
N LEU A 187 -30.89 -0.31 -25.44
CA LEU A 187 -30.47 -0.39 -24.05
C LEU A 187 -29.28 -1.34 -23.87
N SER A 188 -29.34 -2.54 -24.47
CA SER A 188 -28.21 -3.49 -24.45
C SER A 188 -26.95 -2.93 -25.12
N CYS A 189 -27.10 -2.11 -26.17
CA CYS A 189 -25.97 -1.37 -26.76
C CYS A 189 -25.35 -0.39 -25.76
N ILE A 190 -26.16 0.42 -25.07
CA ILE A 190 -25.68 1.37 -24.06
C ILE A 190 -24.96 0.66 -22.93
N GLU A 191 -25.53 -0.42 -22.38
CA GLU A 191 -24.87 -1.21 -21.33
C GLU A 191 -23.47 -1.70 -21.76
N GLY A 192 -23.32 -2.07 -23.03
CA GLY A 192 -22.06 -2.56 -23.60
C GLY A 192 -20.96 -1.50 -23.77
N VAL A 193 -21.32 -0.22 -23.82
CA VAL A 193 -20.36 0.91 -23.94
C VAL A 193 -20.31 1.80 -22.69
N THR A 194 -21.07 1.43 -21.65
CA THR A 194 -21.05 2.16 -20.38
C THR A 194 -19.85 1.74 -19.53
N PRO A 195 -19.04 2.68 -19.00
CA PRO A 195 -18.00 2.35 -18.04
C PRO A 195 -18.54 1.51 -16.88
N HIS A 196 -17.92 0.36 -16.64
CA HIS A 196 -18.41 -0.62 -15.69
C HIS A 196 -17.29 -1.24 -14.86
N GLY A 197 -17.62 -1.73 -13.67
CA GLY A 197 -16.69 -2.45 -12.82
C GLY A 197 -16.18 -3.73 -13.47
N ALA A 198 -15.04 -4.22 -12.99
CA ALA A 198 -14.50 -5.51 -13.41
C ALA A 198 -15.49 -6.64 -13.06
N ASP A 199 -15.62 -7.60 -13.98
CA ASP A 199 -16.39 -8.81 -13.74
C ASP A 199 -15.63 -9.69 -12.74
N LYS A 200 -16.16 -9.80 -11.53
CA LYS A 200 -15.56 -10.60 -10.44
C LYS A 200 -16.23 -11.99 -10.32
N GLY A 201 -16.88 -12.44 -11.38
CA GLY A 201 -17.53 -13.74 -11.47
C GLY A 201 -18.96 -13.74 -10.91
N ALA A 202 -19.55 -14.95 -10.85
CA ALA A 202 -20.99 -15.17 -10.67
C ALA A 202 -21.63 -14.56 -9.40
N TYR A 203 -20.84 -14.15 -8.40
CA TYR A 203 -21.33 -13.60 -7.13
C TYR A 203 -21.14 -12.09 -6.99
N CYS A 204 -20.61 -11.41 -8.01
CA CYS A 204 -20.44 -9.96 -7.99
C CYS A 204 -21.25 -9.33 -9.11
N TYR A 205 -22.17 -8.44 -8.74
CA TYR A 205 -22.98 -7.73 -9.72
C TYR A 205 -22.11 -6.74 -10.48
N ARG A 206 -22.18 -6.78 -11.82
CA ARG A 206 -21.66 -5.71 -12.65
C ARG A 206 -22.35 -4.41 -12.24
N VAL A 207 -21.55 -3.39 -11.96
CA VAL A 207 -22.04 -2.03 -11.71
C VAL A 207 -21.54 -1.10 -12.81
N TYR A 208 -22.36 -0.12 -13.15
CA TYR A 208 -22.08 0.90 -14.17
C TYR A 208 -21.86 2.26 -13.53
N ASP A 209 -21.08 3.12 -14.16
CA ASP A 209 -21.09 4.54 -13.82
C ASP A 209 -22.49 5.12 -14.09
N ARG A 210 -23.19 5.51 -13.02
CA ARG A 210 -24.60 5.93 -13.10
C ARG A 210 -24.76 7.20 -13.93
N ALA A 211 -23.81 8.12 -13.84
CA ALA A 211 -23.88 9.40 -14.54
C ALA A 211 -23.70 9.21 -16.05
N SER A 212 -22.68 8.46 -16.46
CA SER A 212 -22.45 8.12 -17.86
C SER A 212 -23.62 7.35 -18.47
N PHE A 213 -24.20 6.40 -17.72
CA PHE A 213 -25.37 5.65 -18.19
C PHE A 213 -26.57 6.56 -18.48
N ILE A 214 -26.89 7.47 -17.55
CA ILE A 214 -28.01 8.42 -17.71
C ILE A 214 -27.74 9.39 -18.86
N GLU A 215 -26.52 9.93 -18.96
CA GLU A 215 -26.13 10.85 -20.04
C GLU A 215 -26.31 10.19 -21.42
N MET A 216 -25.88 8.93 -21.58
CA MET A 216 -26.08 8.19 -22.83
C MET A 216 -27.55 7.97 -23.16
N LEU A 217 -28.40 7.66 -22.17
CA LEU A 217 -29.84 7.54 -22.39
C LEU A 217 -30.46 8.88 -22.84
N GLU A 218 -30.11 9.97 -22.16
CA GLU A 218 -30.61 11.31 -22.51
C GLU A 218 -30.16 11.77 -23.89
N GLU A 219 -28.93 11.45 -24.31
CA GLU A 219 -28.40 11.78 -25.64
C GLU A 219 -29.08 11.00 -26.78
N THR A 220 -29.56 9.78 -26.50
CA THR A 220 -29.97 8.83 -27.55
C THR A 220 -31.46 8.56 -27.62
N LYS A 221 -32.24 8.99 -26.62
CA LYS A 221 -33.69 8.72 -26.52
C LYS A 221 -34.48 9.24 -27.72
N ASP A 222 -34.08 10.37 -28.29
CA ASP A 222 -34.80 11.05 -29.37
C ASP A 222 -34.19 10.78 -30.76
N LEU A 223 -33.14 9.94 -30.85
CA LEU A 223 -32.47 9.63 -32.11
C LEU A 223 -33.27 8.65 -32.96
N THR A 224 -33.24 8.84 -34.28
CA THR A 224 -33.67 7.82 -35.25
C THR A 224 -32.76 6.59 -35.21
N ASP A 225 -33.19 5.48 -35.80
CA ASP A 225 -32.39 4.24 -35.79
C ASP A 225 -31.03 4.40 -36.49
N ASP A 226 -30.95 5.18 -37.56
CA ASP A 226 -29.71 5.38 -38.30
C ASP A 226 -28.78 6.38 -37.61
N GLU A 227 -29.33 7.42 -36.96
CA GLU A 227 -28.57 8.30 -36.07
C GLU A 227 -28.02 7.52 -34.87
N PHE A 228 -28.82 6.64 -34.27
CA PHE A 228 -28.39 5.80 -33.16
C PHE A 228 -27.26 4.86 -33.57
N LYS A 229 -27.36 4.19 -34.72
CA LYS A 229 -26.28 3.32 -35.22
C LYS A 229 -24.98 4.09 -35.42
N THR A 230 -25.07 5.30 -35.96
CA THR A 230 -23.91 6.18 -36.19
C THR A 230 -23.29 6.61 -34.86
N TRP A 231 -24.11 7.05 -33.91
CA TRP A 231 -23.69 7.39 -32.55
C TRP A 231 -23.03 6.19 -31.86
N PHE A 232 -23.66 5.02 -31.91
CA PHE A 232 -23.17 3.81 -31.24
C PHE A 232 -21.85 3.33 -31.82
N ALA A 233 -21.65 3.42 -33.13
CA ALA A 233 -20.38 3.06 -33.76
C ALA A 233 -19.23 3.94 -33.23
N ALA A 234 -19.44 5.26 -33.15
CA ALA A 234 -18.47 6.21 -32.63
C ALA A 234 -18.22 6.02 -31.11
N GLU A 235 -19.28 5.85 -30.32
CA GLU A 235 -19.16 5.65 -28.87
C GLU A 235 -18.47 4.33 -28.54
N ARG A 236 -18.72 3.27 -29.34
CA ARG A 236 -18.02 2.00 -29.21
C ARG A 236 -16.52 2.12 -29.48
N GLU A 237 -16.12 2.89 -30.49
CA GLU A 237 -14.69 3.16 -30.76
C GLU A 237 -14.05 3.91 -29.58
N ASN A 238 -14.71 4.96 -29.08
CA ASN A 238 -14.27 5.69 -27.88
C ASN A 238 -14.12 4.77 -26.66
N PHE A 239 -15.07 3.85 -26.47
CA PHE A 239 -15.05 2.88 -25.38
C PHE A 239 -13.92 1.87 -25.52
N VAL A 240 -13.60 1.41 -26.74
CA VAL A 240 -12.46 0.53 -27.00
C VAL A 240 -11.14 1.23 -26.62
N LEU A 241 -10.96 2.49 -27.01
CA LEU A 241 -9.78 3.27 -26.64
C LEU A 241 -9.69 3.47 -25.12
N PHE A 242 -10.81 3.78 -24.47
CA PHE A 242 -10.89 3.91 -23.01
C PHE A 242 -10.53 2.60 -22.29
N LYS A 243 -11.01 1.47 -22.81
CA LYS A 243 -10.71 0.13 -22.28
C LYS A 243 -9.24 -0.22 -22.45
N ASP A 244 -8.62 0.13 -23.57
CA ASP A 244 -7.18 -0.09 -23.80
C ASP A 244 -6.35 0.72 -22.81
N GLU A 245 -6.66 2.00 -22.61
CA GLU A 245 -6.00 2.84 -21.59
C GLU A 245 -6.13 2.22 -20.18
N CYS A 246 -7.34 1.77 -19.81
CA CYS A 246 -7.56 1.10 -18.52
C CYS A 246 -6.73 -0.19 -18.39
N LYS A 247 -6.53 -0.91 -19.49
CA LYS A 247 -5.68 -2.11 -19.53
C LYS A 247 -4.21 -1.75 -19.33
N GLN A 248 -3.71 -0.72 -20.01
CA GLN A 248 -2.33 -0.25 -19.84
C GLN A 248 -2.05 0.19 -18.39
N LEU A 249 -2.98 0.93 -17.77
CA LEU A 249 -2.88 1.31 -16.36
C LEU A 249 -2.88 0.10 -15.42
N TRP A 250 -3.68 -0.91 -15.72
CA TRP A 250 -3.72 -2.16 -14.97
C TRP A 250 -2.40 -2.93 -15.08
N GLU A 251 -1.87 -3.09 -16.29
CA GLU A 251 -0.60 -3.78 -16.56
C GLU A 251 0.56 -3.08 -15.87
N PHE A 252 0.60 -1.75 -15.97
CA PHE A 252 1.60 -0.94 -15.28
C PHE A 252 1.54 -1.12 -13.76
N LYS A 253 0.33 -1.05 -13.17
CA LYS A 253 0.19 -1.28 -11.73
C LYS A 253 0.63 -2.69 -11.33
N ALA A 254 0.24 -3.70 -12.11
CA ALA A 254 0.60 -5.09 -11.86
C ALA A 254 2.13 -5.29 -11.90
N TYR A 255 2.81 -4.67 -12.87
CA TYR A 255 4.26 -4.65 -12.98
C TYR A 255 4.90 -4.03 -11.71
N MET A 256 4.47 -2.83 -11.32
CA MET A 256 5.00 -2.14 -10.13
C MET A 256 4.77 -2.92 -8.84
N ASP A 257 3.58 -3.52 -8.67
CA ASP A 257 3.26 -4.34 -7.49
C ASP A 257 4.12 -5.62 -7.45
N ASP A 258 4.47 -6.21 -8.60
CA ASP A 258 5.37 -7.35 -8.68
C ASP A 258 6.83 -6.96 -8.39
N GLU A 259 7.33 -5.87 -8.95
CA GLU A 259 8.66 -5.34 -8.63
C GLU A 259 8.80 -5.06 -7.13
N ALA A 260 7.83 -4.37 -6.51
CA ALA A 260 7.83 -4.10 -5.08
C ALA A 260 7.80 -5.39 -4.23
N LYS A 261 7.10 -6.41 -4.72
CA LYS A 261 7.06 -7.73 -4.08
C LYS A 261 8.41 -8.45 -4.19
N GLN A 262 9.05 -8.41 -5.36
CA GLN A 262 10.38 -8.97 -5.59
C GLN A 262 11.45 -8.27 -4.73
N GLU A 263 11.47 -6.94 -4.73
CA GLU A 263 12.40 -6.15 -3.92
C GLU A 263 12.24 -6.47 -2.42
N ASN A 264 11.00 -6.53 -1.92
CA ASN A 264 10.75 -6.91 -0.54
C ASN A 264 11.14 -8.36 -0.25
N ALA A 265 10.99 -9.28 -1.20
CA ALA A 265 11.44 -10.66 -1.06
C ALA A 265 12.98 -10.75 -1.00
N HIS A 266 13.68 -10.05 -1.90
CA HIS A 266 15.14 -9.94 -1.89
C HIS A 266 15.65 -9.33 -0.59
N ARG A 267 15.08 -8.19 -0.17
CA ARG A 267 15.41 -7.56 1.11
C ARG A 267 15.24 -8.50 2.30
N LYS A 268 14.14 -9.28 2.34
CA LYS A 268 13.94 -10.29 3.39
C LYS A 268 14.96 -11.42 3.31
N ALA A 269 15.31 -11.87 2.11
CA ALA A 269 16.32 -12.89 1.90
C ALA A 269 17.71 -12.41 2.36
N ASP A 270 18.10 -11.18 2.01
CA ASP A 270 19.37 -10.57 2.41
C ASP A 270 19.48 -10.43 3.93
N ILE A 271 18.40 -9.95 4.57
CA ILE A 271 18.32 -9.87 6.04
C ILE A 271 18.45 -11.26 6.66
N GLY A 272 17.78 -12.27 6.09
CA GLY A 272 17.88 -13.66 6.56
C GLY A 272 19.31 -14.21 6.41
N ALA A 273 19.92 -14.05 5.23
CA ALA A 273 21.27 -14.50 4.94
C ALA A 273 22.31 -13.84 5.86
N GLN A 274 22.18 -12.53 6.12
CA GLN A 274 23.08 -11.84 7.04
C GLN A 274 22.93 -12.39 8.47
N ARG A 275 21.72 -12.68 8.92
CA ARG A 275 21.51 -13.24 10.27
C ARG A 275 22.08 -14.64 10.43
N LEU A 276 21.96 -15.47 9.41
CA LEU A 276 22.57 -16.80 9.41
C LEU A 276 24.09 -16.72 9.60
N LYS A 277 24.74 -15.72 8.99
CA LYS A 277 26.17 -15.43 9.22
C LYS A 277 26.42 -14.96 10.65
N ASP A 278 25.63 -14.00 11.14
CA ASP A 278 25.79 -13.45 12.49
C ASP A 278 25.63 -14.51 13.58
N ILE A 279 24.71 -15.46 13.39
CA ILE A 279 24.50 -16.60 14.31
C ILE A 279 25.75 -17.48 14.36
N VAL A 280 26.33 -17.83 13.20
CA VAL A 280 27.56 -18.64 13.11
C VAL A 280 28.73 -17.92 13.78
N THR A 281 28.91 -16.63 13.50
CA THR A 281 29.95 -15.82 14.16
C THR A 281 29.77 -15.84 15.68
N ARG A 282 28.53 -15.68 16.17
CA ARG A 282 28.23 -15.66 17.60
C ARG A 282 28.53 -16.99 18.30
N PHE A 283 28.28 -18.14 17.65
CA PHE A 283 28.67 -19.45 18.19
C PHE A 283 30.20 -19.63 18.23
N THR A 284 30.87 -19.21 17.16
CA THR A 284 32.32 -19.29 17.05
C THR A 284 33.00 -18.44 18.13
N ASP A 285 32.52 -17.22 18.36
CA ASP A 285 33.02 -16.32 19.42
C ASP A 285 32.81 -16.89 20.83
N ALA A 286 31.64 -17.50 21.05
CA ALA A 286 31.30 -18.21 22.28
C ALA A 286 32.14 -19.48 22.49
N GLY A 287 32.89 -19.94 21.48
CA GLY A 287 33.81 -21.07 21.57
C GLY A 287 33.22 -22.41 21.19
N TYR A 288 32.09 -22.41 20.48
CA TYR A 288 31.55 -23.60 19.84
C TYR A 288 32.19 -23.84 18.47
N VAL A 289 32.21 -25.09 18.03
CA VAL A 289 32.76 -25.50 16.72
C VAL A 289 31.65 -26.14 15.92
N ILE A 290 31.57 -25.77 14.63
CA ILE A 290 30.65 -26.40 13.68
C ILE A 290 31.18 -27.80 13.36
N ASP A 291 30.37 -28.82 13.62
CA ASP A 291 30.68 -30.21 13.30
C ASP A 291 30.00 -30.57 11.98
N ARG A 292 30.76 -30.45 10.88
CA ARG A 292 30.25 -30.64 9.53
C ARG A 292 30.83 -31.92 8.92
N PRO A 293 30.00 -32.84 8.40
CA PRO A 293 30.50 -34.05 7.74
C PRO A 293 31.39 -33.69 6.54
N GLU A 294 32.51 -34.41 6.39
CA GLU A 294 33.43 -34.23 5.25
C GLU A 294 32.75 -34.53 3.90
N ASP A 295 31.74 -35.40 3.90
CA ASP A 295 30.92 -35.76 2.72
C ASP A 295 29.62 -34.92 2.63
N SER A 296 29.68 -33.66 3.07
CA SER A 296 28.55 -32.73 2.97
C SER A 296 28.18 -32.50 1.51
N ARG A 297 26.89 -32.68 1.20
CA ARG A 297 26.33 -32.46 -0.15
C ARG A 297 26.21 -30.98 -0.50
N TYR A 298 26.05 -30.11 0.49
CA TYR A 298 25.83 -28.68 0.30
C TYR A 298 27.14 -27.91 0.48
N LYS A 299 27.19 -26.63 0.11
CA LYS A 299 28.38 -25.78 0.34
C LYS A 299 28.22 -24.91 1.58
N ASP A 300 27.00 -24.52 1.91
CA ASP A 300 26.67 -23.70 3.07
C ASP A 300 26.25 -24.56 4.27
N PHE A 301 26.69 -24.20 5.47
CA PHE A 301 26.35 -24.88 6.72
C PHE A 301 24.82 -24.92 6.96
N TRP A 302 24.12 -23.84 6.64
CA TRP A 302 22.69 -23.76 6.86
C TRP A 302 21.88 -24.56 5.85
N ASP A 303 22.40 -24.76 4.64
CA ASP A 303 21.80 -25.69 3.69
C ASP A 303 21.85 -27.13 4.24
N ASP A 304 22.98 -27.53 4.83
CA ASP A 304 23.07 -28.83 5.50
C ASP A 304 22.05 -28.91 6.65
N VAL A 305 21.96 -27.89 7.50
CA VAL A 305 21.04 -27.84 8.64
C VAL A 305 19.56 -27.88 8.20
N PHE A 306 19.20 -27.16 7.13
CA PHE A 306 17.81 -27.04 6.69
C PHE A 306 17.33 -28.17 5.79
N TYR A 307 18.21 -28.77 4.99
CA TYR A 307 17.84 -29.77 4.00
C TYR A 307 18.25 -31.20 4.39
N SER A 308 19.21 -31.37 5.31
CA SER A 308 19.62 -32.69 5.81
C SER A 308 18.89 -33.11 7.09
N GLY A 309 18.01 -32.25 7.63
CA GLY A 309 17.29 -32.42 8.89
C GLY A 309 16.26 -33.55 8.94
N SER A 310 16.06 -34.31 7.87
CA SER A 310 15.11 -35.43 7.84
C SER A 310 15.67 -36.75 8.42
N SER A 311 16.97 -36.88 8.65
CA SER A 311 17.58 -38.13 9.15
C SER A 311 18.16 -38.07 10.57
N ARG A 312 18.39 -36.88 11.15
CA ARG A 312 18.85 -36.69 12.53
C ARG A 312 17.81 -35.92 13.35
N ARG A 313 16.78 -36.64 13.83
CA ARG A 313 15.79 -36.24 14.87
C ARG A 313 15.19 -34.82 14.78
N GLY A 314 13.96 -34.75 14.22
CA GLY A 314 12.75 -34.03 14.71
C GLY A 314 12.78 -32.51 14.99
N ASP A 315 11.81 -31.78 14.43
CA ASP A 315 11.27 -30.41 14.71
C ASP A 315 12.22 -29.21 14.94
N SER A 316 13.41 -29.41 15.51
CA SER A 316 14.36 -28.38 15.95
C SER A 316 14.96 -27.55 14.81
N ALA A 317 15.21 -28.17 13.65
CA ALA A 317 15.73 -27.49 12.47
C ALA A 317 14.71 -26.52 11.86
N PHE A 318 13.42 -26.84 11.94
CA PHE A 318 12.34 -25.95 11.49
C PHE A 318 12.25 -24.71 12.40
N ASP A 319 12.41 -24.87 13.71
CA ASP A 319 12.40 -23.73 14.64
C ASP A 319 13.62 -22.82 14.48
N CYS A 320 14.82 -23.38 14.24
CA CYS A 320 16.00 -22.61 13.86
C CYS A 320 15.75 -21.78 12.58
N LYS A 321 15.20 -22.40 11.53
CA LYS A 321 14.88 -21.73 10.27
C LYS A 321 13.87 -20.61 10.48
N ARG A 322 12.80 -20.89 11.23
CA ARG A 322 11.75 -19.91 11.55
C ARG A 322 12.31 -18.71 12.30
N LEU A 323 13.17 -18.92 13.29
CA LEU A 323 13.75 -17.84 14.08
C LEU A 323 14.76 -17.00 13.29
N ALA A 324 15.61 -17.62 12.48
CA ALA A 324 16.58 -16.92 11.64
C ALA A 324 15.92 -16.08 10.54
N MET A 325 14.80 -16.56 9.97
CA MET A 325 14.09 -15.93 8.84
C MET A 325 13.03 -14.90 9.25
N ARG A 326 12.94 -14.52 10.54
CA ARG A 326 12.04 -13.44 10.99
C ARG A 326 12.43 -12.10 10.37
N GLN A 327 11.67 -11.03 10.63
CA GLN A 327 12.09 -9.66 10.26
C GLN A 327 12.83 -8.93 11.38
N VAL A 328 12.80 -9.42 12.61
CA VAL A 328 13.43 -8.80 13.78
C VAL A 328 14.69 -9.58 14.17
N PRO A 329 15.81 -8.91 14.54
CA PRO A 329 17.00 -9.59 15.05
C PRO A 329 16.71 -10.46 16.28
N LEU A 330 17.52 -11.49 16.48
CA LEU A 330 17.47 -12.33 17.69
C LEU A 330 17.84 -11.49 18.91
N THR A 331 16.94 -11.44 19.90
CA THR A 331 17.24 -10.78 21.17
C THR A 331 18.20 -11.62 22.00
N ASP A 332 18.97 -10.99 22.89
CA ASP A 332 19.85 -11.73 23.82
C ASP A 332 19.08 -12.70 24.72
N LYS A 333 17.82 -12.42 25.01
CA LYS A 333 16.95 -13.33 25.75
C LYS A 333 16.60 -14.55 24.91
N GLU A 334 16.23 -14.37 23.63
CA GLU A 334 15.98 -15.47 22.68
C GLU A 334 17.25 -16.23 22.32
N TRP A 335 18.44 -15.67 22.52
CA TRP A 335 19.70 -16.39 22.38
C TRP A 335 20.03 -17.18 23.65
N ASN A 336 20.04 -16.51 24.80
CA ASN A 336 20.48 -17.08 26.08
C ASN A 336 19.46 -18.06 26.69
N LYS A 337 18.16 -17.89 26.38
CA LYS A 337 17.09 -18.85 26.71
C LYS A 337 16.68 -19.67 25.49
N GLY A 338 17.45 -19.58 24.41
CA GLY A 338 17.03 -19.90 23.06
C GLY A 338 17.09 -21.34 22.67
N ASP A 339 15.98 -21.84 22.14
CA ASP A 339 15.87 -23.15 21.51
C ASP A 339 16.91 -23.35 20.40
N ILE A 340 17.45 -22.30 19.77
CA ILE A 340 18.40 -22.42 18.64
C ILE A 340 19.71 -23.10 19.04
N LEU A 341 20.37 -22.62 20.10
CA LEU A 341 21.67 -23.17 20.51
C LEU A 341 21.50 -24.60 21.03
N SER A 342 20.49 -24.85 21.87
CA SER A 342 20.17 -26.20 22.35
C SER A 342 19.80 -27.12 21.19
N SER A 343 18.97 -26.67 20.25
CA SER A 343 18.57 -27.43 19.07
C SER A 343 19.76 -27.84 18.22
N LEU A 344 20.69 -26.93 17.95
CA LEU A 344 21.85 -27.22 17.11
C LEU A 344 22.87 -28.14 17.82
N ILE A 345 23.01 -28.04 19.14
CA ILE A 345 23.80 -28.98 19.95
C ILE A 345 23.14 -30.36 19.97
N ASP A 346 21.83 -30.43 20.24
CA ASP A 346 21.06 -31.68 20.34
C ASP A 346 21.02 -32.43 19.01
N SER A 347 20.95 -31.69 17.90
CA SER A 347 21.04 -32.23 16.54
C SER A 347 22.48 -32.56 16.09
N GLY A 348 23.49 -32.24 16.91
CA GLY A 348 24.89 -32.55 16.65
C GLY A 348 25.52 -31.75 15.50
N TRP A 349 24.98 -30.57 15.18
CA TRP A 349 25.55 -29.65 14.19
C TRP A 349 26.65 -28.78 14.78
N ILE A 350 26.64 -28.61 16.10
CA ILE A 350 27.57 -27.77 16.85
C ILE A 350 28.04 -28.51 18.10
N VAL A 351 29.34 -28.46 18.38
CA VAL A 351 29.97 -29.09 19.55
C VAL A 351 30.73 -28.07 20.40
N GLU A 352 30.89 -28.35 21.70
CA GLU A 352 31.75 -27.53 22.58
C GLU A 352 33.19 -27.58 22.07
N GLY A 353 33.75 -26.43 21.66
CA GLY A 353 35.14 -26.32 21.27
C GLY A 353 36.09 -26.41 22.46
N GLU A 354 37.38 -26.51 22.16
CA GLU A 354 38.44 -26.64 23.18
C GLU A 354 38.45 -25.46 24.17
N LYS A 355 38.14 -24.25 23.70
CA LYS A 355 38.00 -23.04 24.51
C LYS A 355 36.96 -23.21 25.63
N LEU A 356 35.79 -23.79 25.32
CA LEU A 356 34.72 -24.04 26.29
C LEU A 356 35.06 -25.21 27.22
N ARG A 357 35.64 -26.29 26.70
CA ARG A 357 36.11 -27.43 27.50
C ARG A 357 37.14 -26.99 28.56
N ASN A 358 38.13 -26.21 28.15
CA ASN A 358 39.17 -25.68 29.03
C ASN A 358 38.60 -24.72 30.10
N LEU A 359 37.62 -23.87 29.74
CA LEU A 359 36.91 -23.00 30.67
C LEU A 359 36.11 -23.80 31.72
N ARG A 360 35.42 -24.87 31.29
CA ARG A 360 34.64 -25.75 32.17
C ARG A 360 35.55 -26.47 33.16
N GLU A 361 36.64 -27.05 32.70
CA GLU A 361 37.64 -27.71 33.55
C GLU A 361 38.27 -26.76 34.55
N LYS A 362 38.61 -25.52 34.13
CA LYS A 362 39.13 -24.49 35.03
C LYS A 362 38.12 -24.13 36.13
N LYS A 363 36.83 -24.02 35.78
CA LYS A 363 35.74 -23.73 36.72
C LYS A 363 35.55 -24.89 37.71
N GLU A 364 35.62 -26.13 37.25
CA GLU A 364 35.49 -27.31 38.11
C GLU A 364 36.68 -27.45 39.07
N ARG A 365 37.91 -27.23 38.60
CA ARG A 365 39.12 -27.15 39.45
C ARG A 365 38.98 -26.07 40.52
N THR A 366 38.41 -24.91 40.17
CA THR A 366 38.17 -23.81 41.12
C THR A 366 37.11 -24.17 42.15
N LYS A 367 36.00 -24.81 41.74
CA LYS A 367 34.97 -25.31 42.67
C LYS A 367 35.51 -26.37 43.61
N GLN A 368 36.33 -27.31 43.13
CA GLN A 368 36.96 -28.34 43.95
C GLN A 368 37.90 -27.72 44.99
N ARG A 369 38.73 -26.74 44.60
CA ARG A 369 39.57 -25.96 45.54
C ARG A 369 38.74 -25.22 46.58
N ALA A 370 37.63 -24.60 46.19
CA ALA A 370 36.73 -23.90 47.11
C ALA A 370 36.00 -24.85 48.08
N LYS A 371 35.62 -26.07 47.62
CA LYS A 371 35.07 -27.13 48.48
C LYS A 371 36.12 -27.63 49.47
N GLY A 372 37.36 -27.87 49.03
CA GLY A 372 38.48 -28.23 49.91
C GLY A 372 38.74 -27.18 50.99
N ALA A 373 38.89 -25.91 50.60
CA ALA A 373 39.10 -24.82 51.56
C ALA A 373 37.94 -24.62 52.56
N ARG A 374 36.70 -24.94 52.17
CA ARG A 374 35.53 -24.95 53.09
C ARG A 374 35.55 -26.16 54.03
N ALA A 375 36.02 -27.32 53.57
CA ALA A 375 36.19 -28.50 54.41
C ALA A 375 37.32 -28.28 55.44
N ASP A 376 38.45 -27.71 55.03
CA ASP A 376 39.57 -27.39 55.92
C ASP A 376 39.18 -26.34 56.97
N LYS A 377 38.45 -25.28 56.58
CA LYS A 377 37.89 -24.30 57.53
C LYS A 377 36.88 -24.89 58.51
N ARG A 378 36.16 -25.95 58.14
CA ARG A 378 35.25 -26.67 59.05
C ARG A 378 36.02 -27.58 60.01
N ARG A 379 37.12 -28.19 59.54
CA ARG A 379 37.99 -29.05 60.34
C ARG A 379 38.86 -28.28 61.35
N MET A 380 39.16 -27.01 61.09
CA MET A 380 39.85 -26.12 62.05
C MET A 380 38.93 -25.47 63.10
N LYS A 381 37.60 -25.63 62.97
CA LYS A 381 36.59 -25.08 63.90
C LYS A 381 35.90 -26.15 64.76
N ALA A 382 36.16 -27.42 64.49
CA ALA A 382 35.80 -28.56 65.33
C ALA A 382 37.06 -29.00 66.08
#